data_AF-A0AAP2Z8W4-F1
#
_entry.id   AF-A0AAP2Z8W4-F1
#
_cell.length_a   1.000
_cell.length_b   1.000
_cell.length_c   1.000
_cell.angle_alpha   90.00
_cell.angle_beta   90.00
_cell.angle_gamma   90.00
#
_symmetry.space_group_name_H-M   'P 1'
#
loop_
_entity.id
_entity.type
_entity.pdbx_description
1 polymer ?
#
loop_
_entity_poly.entity_id
_entity_poly.type
_entity_poly.pdbx_seq_one_letter_code
_entity_poly.pdbx_strand_id
1 'polypeptide(L)'
;MTRVDVFEDIFLVFLGLGALVGIIVITYTLYNAYKYRDDGTRDPDENLPTLGELPTGGSGGKKLFLSFILSAIIVISLVLWTYGMLLYVEDGPEEPGEDAIEVDVEGFAFGWSFYYENGVESSNEMVVPADTPIWIETTATDVWHAFGVSELRVKSDAIPGETDVTWFIAEDEGEYLIECFELCGPGHSGMEGTLTVKSEAEYEQWLEDQLTVTIDLEDAEGEPITDPDALEGSLVHGEDTVETFTEDDFEDGELRITVDEGDTYTLIVESPDGAFETIEMDVDIVSGPDETLTLEEPGDDDENDDEDNENDGGDD
;
A
#
# COMPACT_ATOMS: atom_id res chain seq x y z
N MET A 1 8.95 5.43 -18.45
CA MET A 1 9.10 3.97 -18.45
C MET A 1 8.88 3.56 -17.03
N THR A 2 7.75 2.94 -16.77
CA THR A 2 7.41 2.49 -15.43
C THR A 2 8.24 1.25 -15.11
N ARG A 3 8.24 0.85 -13.84
CA ARG A 3 8.83 -0.43 -13.46
C ARG A 3 8.14 -1.62 -14.14
N VAL A 4 6.83 -1.51 -14.40
CA VAL A 4 6.06 -2.54 -15.10
C VAL A 4 6.65 -2.78 -16.49
N ASP A 5 6.91 -1.70 -17.25
CA ASP A 5 7.56 -1.77 -18.57
C ASP A 5 8.89 -2.52 -18.51
N VAL A 6 9.74 -2.15 -17.54
CA VAL A 6 11.09 -2.72 -17.39
C VAL A 6 11.01 -4.23 -17.12
N PHE A 7 10.15 -4.64 -16.20
CA PHE A 7 10.00 -6.05 -15.90
C PHE A 7 9.35 -6.83 -17.03
N GLU A 8 8.41 -6.24 -17.78
CA GLU A 8 7.81 -6.89 -18.94
C GLU A 8 8.86 -7.13 -20.03
N ASP A 9 9.72 -6.14 -20.31
CA ASP A 9 10.82 -6.27 -21.28
C ASP A 9 11.79 -7.38 -20.86
N ILE A 10 12.23 -7.40 -19.60
CA ILE A 10 13.08 -8.48 -19.07
C ILE A 10 12.37 -9.82 -19.22
N PHE A 11 11.12 -9.92 -18.79
CA PHE A 11 10.35 -11.16 -18.84
C PHE A 11 10.23 -11.69 -20.26
N LEU A 12 9.85 -10.86 -21.24
CA LEU A 12 9.67 -11.27 -22.63
C LEU A 12 10.99 -11.70 -23.28
N VAL A 13 12.10 -11.02 -22.99
CA VAL A 13 13.43 -11.40 -23.48
C VAL A 13 13.85 -12.76 -22.92
N PHE A 14 13.73 -12.96 -21.61
CA PHE A 14 14.10 -14.21 -20.96
C PHE A 14 13.18 -15.36 -21.38
N LEU A 15 11.88 -15.11 -21.46
CA LEU A 15 10.90 -16.09 -21.92
C LEU A 15 11.17 -16.50 -23.36
N GLY A 16 11.40 -15.54 -24.26
CA GLY A 16 11.66 -15.80 -25.67
C GLY A 16 12.95 -16.58 -25.90
N LEU A 17 14.05 -16.15 -25.28
CA LEU A 17 15.35 -16.83 -25.38
C LEU A 17 15.32 -18.21 -24.71
N GLY A 18 14.73 -18.31 -23.53
CA GLY A 18 14.57 -19.56 -22.79
C GLY A 18 13.71 -20.56 -23.58
N ALA A 19 12.59 -20.12 -24.15
CA ALA A 19 11.75 -20.95 -25.00
C ALA A 19 12.48 -21.42 -26.25
N LEU A 20 13.24 -20.55 -26.92
CA LEU A 20 14.04 -20.91 -28.09
C LEU A 20 15.07 -22.00 -27.75
N VAL A 21 15.84 -21.82 -26.68
CA VAL A 21 16.83 -22.81 -26.21
C VAL A 21 16.13 -24.11 -25.83
N GLY A 22 15.02 -24.02 -25.09
CA GLY A 22 14.20 -25.16 -24.69
C GLY A 22 13.72 -25.97 -25.89
N ILE A 23 13.19 -25.31 -26.92
CA ILE A 23 12.75 -25.95 -28.17
C ILE A 23 13.90 -26.69 -28.83
N ILE A 24 15.08 -26.07 -28.93
CA ILE A 24 16.26 -26.70 -29.55
C ILE A 24 16.68 -27.95 -28.77
N VAL A 25 16.80 -27.85 -27.44
CA VAL A 25 17.22 -28.96 -26.58
C VAL A 25 16.22 -30.10 -26.60
N ILE A 26 14.93 -29.79 -26.45
CA ILE A 26 13.85 -30.79 -26.46
C ILE A 26 13.78 -31.45 -27.83
N THR A 27 13.78 -30.69 -28.93
CA THR A 27 13.73 -31.24 -30.30
C THR A 27 14.93 -32.13 -30.59
N TYR A 28 16.14 -31.68 -30.23
CA TYR A 28 17.35 -32.48 -30.40
C TYR A 28 17.30 -33.76 -29.57
N THR A 29 16.83 -33.68 -28.32
CA THR A 29 16.68 -34.84 -27.43
C THR A 29 15.68 -35.84 -28.00
N LEU A 30 14.50 -35.37 -28.43
CA LEU A 30 13.47 -36.21 -29.05
C LEU A 30 13.95 -36.82 -30.36
N TYR A 31 14.66 -36.06 -31.19
CA TYR A 31 15.26 -36.57 -32.42
C TYR A 31 16.27 -37.69 -32.13
N ASN A 32 17.17 -37.52 -31.15
CA ASN A 32 18.12 -38.58 -30.79
C ASN A 32 17.40 -39.80 -30.20
N ALA A 33 16.41 -39.59 -29.33
CA ALA A 33 15.61 -40.66 -28.76
C ALA A 33 14.84 -41.45 -29.83
N TYR A 34 14.36 -40.79 -30.89
CA TYR A 34 13.68 -41.44 -32.00
C TYR A 34 14.66 -42.13 -32.97
N LYS A 35 15.71 -41.42 -33.40
CA LYS A 35 16.66 -41.90 -34.41
C LYS A 35 17.55 -43.03 -33.91
N TYR A 36 17.97 -42.97 -32.65
CA TYR A 36 18.84 -43.97 -32.01
C TYR A 36 18.05 -44.89 -31.08
N ARG A 37 16.73 -45.00 -31.28
CA ARG A 37 15.89 -45.97 -30.57
C ARG A 37 16.26 -47.38 -30.99
N ASP A 38 16.34 -48.30 -30.04
CA ASP A 38 16.48 -49.72 -30.32
C ASP A 38 15.26 -50.24 -31.11
N ASP A 39 15.50 -50.75 -32.32
CA ASP A 39 14.49 -51.33 -33.22
C ASP A 39 14.47 -52.87 -33.18
N GLY A 40 15.28 -53.48 -32.31
CA GLY A 40 15.40 -54.93 -32.16
C GLY A 40 16.27 -55.60 -33.22
N THR A 41 16.82 -54.86 -34.19
CA THR A 41 17.80 -55.37 -35.16
C THR A 41 19.19 -54.83 -34.85
N ARG A 42 20.06 -55.70 -34.31
CA ARG A 42 21.41 -55.33 -33.91
C ARG A 42 22.39 -55.55 -35.06
N ASP A 43 23.03 -54.49 -35.53
CA ASP A 43 24.15 -54.60 -36.46
C ASP A 43 25.39 -55.16 -35.70
N PRO A 44 25.96 -56.30 -36.11
CA PRO A 44 27.12 -56.88 -35.44
C PRO A 44 28.40 -56.04 -35.57
N ASP A 45 28.46 -55.08 -36.50
CA ASP A 45 29.63 -54.20 -36.71
C ASP A 45 29.50 -52.84 -35.99
N GLU A 46 28.40 -52.60 -35.25
CA GLU A 46 28.22 -51.39 -34.46
C GLU A 46 29.17 -51.40 -33.25
N ASN A 47 30.10 -50.42 -33.20
CA ASN A 47 31.04 -50.25 -32.09
C ASN A 47 30.32 -49.69 -30.86
N LEU A 48 29.61 -50.57 -30.16
CA LEU A 48 28.96 -50.27 -28.90
C LEU A 48 30.01 -50.20 -27.79
N PRO A 49 29.99 -49.16 -26.94
CA PRO A 49 30.88 -49.10 -25.79
C PRO A 49 30.61 -50.29 -24.87
N THR A 50 31.66 -51.03 -24.51
CA THR A 50 31.56 -52.12 -23.55
C THR A 50 31.79 -51.60 -22.12
N LEU A 51 31.18 -52.25 -21.13
CA LEU A 51 31.36 -51.89 -19.72
C LEU A 51 32.84 -51.98 -19.33
N GLY A 52 33.44 -50.84 -18.97
CA GLY A 52 34.85 -50.74 -18.59
C GLY A 52 35.77 -50.15 -19.67
N GLU A 53 35.27 -49.91 -20.89
CA GLU A 53 36.01 -49.21 -21.94
C GLU A 53 35.63 -47.72 -21.99
N LEU A 54 36.64 -46.85 -22.12
CA LEU A 54 36.41 -45.42 -22.35
C LEU A 54 35.96 -45.20 -23.80
N PRO A 55 34.89 -44.43 -24.06
CA PRO A 55 34.44 -44.13 -25.41
C PRO A 55 35.54 -43.44 -26.23
N THR A 56 35.92 -44.02 -27.36
CA THR A 56 37.05 -43.53 -28.21
C THR A 56 36.60 -42.69 -29.42
N GLY A 57 35.29 -42.52 -29.64
CA GLY A 57 34.71 -41.95 -30.87
C GLY A 57 34.37 -40.45 -30.88
N GLY A 58 34.72 -39.69 -29.85
CA GLY A 58 34.34 -38.27 -29.76
C GLY A 58 35.27 -37.33 -30.54
N SER A 59 34.72 -36.34 -31.26
CA SER A 59 35.48 -35.26 -31.91
C SER A 59 36.05 -34.26 -30.89
N GLY A 60 36.79 -34.72 -29.87
CA GLY A 60 37.57 -33.94 -28.91
C GLY A 60 36.81 -32.91 -28.07
N GLY A 61 37.40 -32.54 -26.92
CA GLY A 61 36.86 -31.50 -26.02
C GLY A 61 36.64 -30.12 -26.66
N LYS A 62 37.02 -29.91 -27.92
CA LYS A 62 36.82 -28.66 -28.66
C LYS A 62 35.34 -28.27 -28.80
N LYS A 63 34.44 -29.24 -29.06
CA LYS A 63 32.99 -28.95 -29.15
C LYS A 63 32.40 -28.57 -27.79
N LEU A 64 32.81 -29.28 -26.74
CA LEU A 64 32.42 -28.99 -25.35
C LEU A 64 32.94 -27.62 -24.90
N PHE A 65 34.18 -27.28 -25.24
CA PHE A 65 34.78 -26.00 -24.90
C PHE A 65 34.12 -24.84 -25.64
N LEU A 66 33.78 -25.03 -26.93
CA LEU A 66 33.03 -24.05 -27.71
C LEU A 66 31.63 -23.82 -27.15
N SER A 67 30.88 -24.89 -26.82
CA SER A 67 29.53 -24.74 -26.24
C SER A 67 29.59 -24.09 -24.86
N PHE A 68 30.60 -24.43 -24.05
CA PHE A 68 30.79 -23.82 -22.74
C PHE A 68 31.09 -22.33 -22.84
N ILE A 69 32.03 -21.92 -23.72
CA ILE A 69 32.35 -20.50 -23.92
C ILE A 69 31.15 -19.75 -24.48
N LEU A 70 30.45 -20.31 -25.47
CA LEU A 70 29.28 -19.66 -26.05
C LEU A 70 28.18 -19.46 -25.00
N SER A 71 27.91 -20.49 -24.19
CA SER A 71 26.97 -20.39 -23.08
C SER A 71 27.39 -19.35 -22.04
N ALA A 72 28.68 -19.32 -21.69
CA ALA A 72 29.20 -18.36 -20.72
C ALA A 72 29.04 -16.92 -21.21
N ILE A 73 29.32 -16.65 -22.50
CA ILE A 73 29.11 -15.33 -23.11
C ILE A 73 27.63 -14.94 -23.04
N ILE A 74 26.72 -15.83 -23.45
CA ILE A 74 25.27 -15.55 -23.42
C ILE A 74 24.82 -15.23 -21.98
N VAL A 75 25.18 -16.07 -21.01
CA VAL A 75 24.77 -15.88 -19.61
C VAL A 75 25.36 -14.59 -19.04
N ILE A 76 26.65 -14.31 -19.24
CA ILE A 76 27.27 -13.08 -18.75
C ILE A 76 26.62 -11.85 -19.37
N SER A 77 26.35 -11.87 -20.68
CA SER A 77 25.66 -10.76 -21.35
C SER A 77 24.26 -10.52 -20.79
N LEU A 78 23.49 -11.58 -20.54
CA LEU A 78 22.16 -11.48 -19.94
C LEU A 78 22.22 -10.96 -18.50
N VAL A 79 23.16 -11.45 -17.69
CA VAL A 79 23.34 -11.00 -16.30
C VAL A 79 23.69 -9.51 -16.25
N LEU A 80 24.65 -9.06 -17.07
CA LEU A 80 25.04 -7.65 -17.11
C LEU A 80 23.88 -6.74 -17.57
N TRP A 81 23.12 -7.19 -18.57
CA TRP A 81 21.95 -6.46 -19.04
C TRP A 81 20.84 -6.39 -17.98
N THR A 82 20.50 -7.52 -17.38
CA THR A 82 19.46 -7.61 -16.34
C THR A 82 19.82 -6.78 -15.13
N TYR A 83 21.07 -6.87 -14.66
CA TYR A 83 21.55 -6.07 -13.53
C TYR A 83 21.47 -4.57 -13.83
N GLY A 84 21.82 -4.15 -15.05
CA GLY A 84 21.68 -2.75 -15.46
C GLY A 84 20.23 -2.25 -15.45
N MET A 85 19.27 -3.11 -15.85
CA MET A 85 17.84 -2.77 -15.78
C MET A 85 17.30 -2.81 -14.35
N LEU A 86 17.80 -3.71 -13.50
CA LEU A 86 17.42 -3.78 -12.09
C LEU A 86 17.85 -2.53 -11.33
N LEU A 87 19.08 -2.04 -11.54
CA LEU A 87 19.53 -0.81 -10.91
C LEU A 87 18.65 0.39 -11.25
N TYR A 88 18.10 0.45 -12.48
CA TYR A 88 17.16 1.51 -12.86
C TYR A 88 15.85 1.46 -12.06
N VAL A 89 15.42 0.26 -11.64
CA VAL A 89 14.21 0.05 -10.84
C VAL A 89 14.47 0.22 -9.35
N GLU A 90 15.55 -0.39 -8.85
CA GLU A 90 15.89 -0.47 -7.44
C GLU A 90 16.44 0.84 -6.87
N ASP A 91 17.30 1.56 -7.61
CA ASP A 91 17.92 2.76 -7.04
C ASP A 91 16.97 3.97 -7.00
N GLY A 92 15.92 4.00 -7.84
CA GLY A 92 15.04 5.18 -7.94
C GLY A 92 15.80 6.51 -8.06
N PRO A 93 15.16 7.66 -7.79
CA PRO A 93 15.89 8.84 -7.32
C PRO A 93 16.31 8.63 -5.85
N GLU A 94 17.49 9.12 -5.44
CA GLU A 94 18.03 8.94 -4.06
C GLU A 94 17.17 9.64 -2.97
N GLU A 95 16.33 10.60 -3.39
CA GLU A 95 15.33 11.28 -2.59
C GLU A 95 14.05 11.40 -3.43
N PRO A 96 12.87 11.48 -2.81
CA PRO A 96 11.64 11.83 -3.51
C PRO A 96 11.90 13.11 -4.31
N GLY A 97 11.59 13.08 -5.61
CA GLY A 97 11.69 14.29 -6.43
C GLY A 97 10.74 15.35 -5.91
N GLU A 98 10.94 16.64 -6.26
CA GLU A 98 10.05 17.73 -5.83
C GLU A 98 8.56 17.52 -6.21
N ASP A 99 8.29 16.61 -7.15
CA ASP A 99 6.96 16.27 -7.65
C ASP A 99 6.47 14.87 -7.17
N ALA A 100 7.21 14.20 -6.28
CA ALA A 100 6.83 12.90 -5.74
C ALA A 100 5.94 13.06 -4.52
N ILE A 101 4.94 12.19 -4.38
CA ILE A 101 4.10 12.11 -3.19
C ILE A 101 4.69 11.06 -2.26
N GLU A 102 4.98 11.42 -1.02
CA GLU A 102 5.44 10.50 0.00
C GLU A 102 4.24 9.92 0.77
N VAL A 103 4.25 8.59 0.94
CA VAL A 103 3.24 7.87 1.72
C VAL A 103 3.94 6.87 2.63
N ASP A 104 3.77 7.02 3.94
CA ASP A 104 4.23 6.03 4.90
C ASP A 104 3.23 4.88 4.97
N VAL A 105 3.73 3.66 4.91
CA VAL A 105 2.96 2.42 4.90
C VAL A 105 3.32 1.62 6.14
N GLU A 106 2.34 1.38 7.00
CA GLU A 106 2.52 0.59 8.21
C GLU A 106 1.70 -0.70 8.18
N GLY A 107 2.39 -1.84 8.22
CA GLY A 107 1.76 -3.15 8.31
C GLY A 107 1.43 -3.56 9.75
N PHE A 108 0.23 -4.11 9.95
CA PHE A 108 -0.17 -4.76 11.21
C PHE A 108 -0.99 -6.03 10.93
N ALA A 109 -1.07 -6.96 11.86
CA ALA A 109 -1.91 -8.15 11.70
C ALA A 109 -3.42 -7.79 11.84
N PHE A 110 -4.25 -7.78 10.80
CA PHE A 110 -4.00 -8.09 9.39
C PHE A 110 -4.58 -6.98 8.49
N GLY A 111 -3.82 -5.92 8.29
CA GLY A 111 -4.18 -4.76 7.50
C GLY A 111 -3.03 -3.78 7.33
N TRP A 112 -3.35 -2.63 6.74
CA TRP A 112 -2.40 -1.58 6.39
C TRP A 112 -2.92 -0.23 6.87
N SER A 113 -2.04 0.59 7.42
CA SER A 113 -2.27 2.01 7.65
C SER A 113 -1.40 2.81 6.70
N PHE A 114 -1.93 3.92 6.21
CA PHE A 114 -1.30 4.83 5.26
C PHE A 114 -1.30 6.22 5.86
N TYR A 115 -0.15 6.88 5.84
CA TYR A 115 0.02 8.25 6.34
C TYR A 115 0.57 9.11 5.21
N TYR A 116 -0.04 10.28 5.00
CA TYR A 116 0.34 11.23 3.96
C TYR A 116 1.04 12.44 4.60
N GLU A 117 1.88 13.13 3.83
CA GLU A 117 2.67 14.28 4.32
C GLU A 117 1.84 15.39 4.95
N ASN A 118 0.61 15.58 4.46
CA ASN A 118 -0.31 16.58 4.98
C ASN A 118 -1.07 16.11 6.23
N GLY A 119 -0.66 15.02 6.89
CA GLY A 119 -1.28 14.52 8.12
C GLY A 119 -2.55 13.69 7.93
N VAL A 120 -2.98 13.47 6.68
CA VAL A 120 -4.08 12.55 6.39
C VAL A 120 -3.63 11.12 6.74
N GLU A 121 -4.56 10.35 7.28
CA GLU A 121 -4.42 8.94 7.59
C GLU A 121 -5.52 8.15 6.89
N SER A 122 -5.18 6.94 6.42
CA SER A 122 -6.17 6.03 5.86
C SER A 122 -5.88 4.59 6.24
N SER A 123 -6.94 3.79 6.43
CA SER A 123 -6.84 2.39 6.83
C SER A 123 -7.34 1.47 5.73
N ASN A 124 -6.49 0.53 5.32
CA ASN A 124 -6.72 -0.46 4.26
C ASN A 124 -7.06 0.10 2.86
N GLU A 125 -7.05 1.41 2.68
CA GLU A 125 -7.13 2.08 1.39
C GLU A 125 -5.99 3.09 1.25
N MET A 126 -5.19 2.92 0.20
CA MET A 126 -4.18 3.89 -0.22
C MET A 126 -4.75 4.62 -1.44
N VAL A 127 -4.80 5.94 -1.41
CA VAL A 127 -5.31 6.75 -2.53
C VAL A 127 -4.16 7.58 -3.08
N VAL A 128 -3.95 7.53 -4.40
CA VAL A 128 -2.85 8.26 -5.06
C VAL A 128 -3.31 8.81 -6.41
N PRO A 129 -2.68 9.87 -6.94
CA PRO A 129 -2.95 10.33 -8.29
C PRO A 129 -2.24 9.48 -9.36
N ALA A 130 -2.88 9.37 -10.52
CA ALA A 130 -2.32 8.76 -11.72
C ALA A 130 -1.16 9.62 -12.28
N ASP A 131 -0.24 8.97 -13.01
CA ASP A 131 0.91 9.58 -13.69
C ASP A 131 1.90 10.32 -12.76
N THR A 132 1.77 10.17 -11.45
CA THR A 132 2.63 10.80 -10.44
C THR A 132 3.57 9.78 -9.79
N PRO A 133 4.86 10.11 -9.57
CA PRO A 133 5.75 9.28 -8.77
C PRO A 133 5.27 9.19 -7.32
N ILE A 134 5.01 7.98 -6.86
CA ILE A 134 4.66 7.69 -5.47
C ILE A 134 5.88 7.07 -4.79
N TRP A 135 6.35 7.74 -3.75
CA TRP A 135 7.41 7.28 -2.86
C TRP A 135 6.76 6.63 -1.64
N ILE A 136 7.14 5.39 -1.34
CA ILE A 136 6.60 4.69 -0.19
C ILE A 136 7.70 4.29 0.77
N GLU A 137 7.49 4.62 2.04
CA GLU A 137 8.32 4.18 3.15
C GLU A 137 7.54 3.14 3.94
N THR A 138 8.04 1.92 4.01
CA THR A 138 7.29 0.78 4.53
C THR A 138 7.90 0.28 5.82
N THR A 139 7.07 0.13 6.85
CA THR A 139 7.43 -0.42 8.17
C THR A 139 6.29 -1.26 8.76
N ALA A 140 6.45 -1.75 9.99
CA ALA A 140 5.43 -2.54 10.66
C ALA A 140 5.41 -2.35 12.17
N THR A 141 4.24 -2.57 12.80
CA THR A 141 4.09 -2.44 14.25
C THR A 141 4.35 -3.73 15.03
N ASP A 142 4.20 -4.90 14.39
CA ASP A 142 4.11 -6.18 15.10
C ASP A 142 5.09 -7.26 14.59
N VAL A 143 4.88 -7.78 13.39
CA VAL A 143 5.66 -8.85 12.77
C VAL A 143 6.14 -8.43 11.40
N TRP A 144 6.95 -9.27 10.76
CA TRP A 144 7.39 -9.03 9.40
C TRP A 144 6.23 -9.25 8.42
N HIS A 145 5.92 -8.21 7.66
CA HIS A 145 5.01 -8.23 6.51
C HIS A 145 5.76 -7.90 5.22
N ALA A 146 5.05 -7.94 4.10
CA ALA A 146 5.58 -7.33 2.88
C ALA A 146 4.46 -6.73 2.07
N PHE A 147 4.45 -5.41 1.98
CA PHE A 147 3.53 -4.66 1.15
C PHE A 147 3.77 -5.01 -0.31
N GLY A 148 2.71 -5.15 -1.10
CA GLY A 148 2.87 -5.27 -2.54
C GLY A 148 1.59 -5.09 -3.33
N VAL A 149 1.76 -4.59 -4.56
CA VAL A 149 0.72 -4.44 -5.58
C VAL A 149 1.23 -5.15 -6.83
N SER A 150 0.70 -6.34 -7.07
CA SER A 150 1.13 -7.26 -8.12
C SER A 150 1.14 -6.63 -9.52
N GLU A 151 0.10 -5.87 -9.84
CA GLU A 151 -0.10 -5.23 -11.15
C GLU A 151 0.94 -4.15 -11.43
N LEU A 152 1.36 -3.42 -10.39
CA LEU A 152 2.40 -2.39 -10.48
C LEU A 152 3.82 -2.95 -10.29
N ARG A 153 3.94 -4.26 -10.02
CA ARG A 153 5.19 -4.96 -9.66
C ARG A 153 5.88 -4.38 -8.43
N VAL A 154 5.12 -3.75 -7.52
CA VAL A 154 5.67 -3.18 -6.26
C VAL A 154 5.68 -4.23 -5.18
N LYS A 155 6.80 -4.29 -4.46
CA LYS A 155 6.92 -5.02 -3.21
C LYS A 155 7.95 -4.30 -2.34
N SER A 156 7.62 -4.08 -1.07
CA SER A 156 8.53 -3.56 -0.05
C SER A 156 8.37 -4.40 1.21
N ASP A 157 9.46 -4.68 1.90
CA ASP A 157 9.40 -5.44 3.14
C ASP A 157 9.02 -4.51 4.32
N ALA A 158 8.05 -4.92 5.13
CA ALA A 158 7.55 -4.15 6.28
C ALA A 158 8.06 -4.80 7.56
N ILE A 159 9.13 -4.27 8.14
CA ILE A 159 9.85 -4.90 9.26
C ILE A 159 9.78 -4.00 10.50
N PRO A 160 9.34 -4.50 11.66
CA PRO A 160 9.30 -3.68 12.86
C PRO A 160 10.67 -3.15 13.26
N GLY A 161 10.80 -1.81 13.31
CA GLY A 161 12.03 -1.11 13.66
C GLY A 161 13.01 -0.88 12.50
N GLU A 162 12.63 -1.25 11.26
CA GLU A 162 13.34 -0.91 10.03
C GLU A 162 12.35 -0.25 9.05
N THR A 163 12.86 0.68 8.25
CA THR A 163 12.09 1.29 7.15
C THR A 163 12.72 0.86 5.84
N ASP A 164 11.92 0.23 5.00
CA ASP A 164 12.27 -0.08 3.61
C ASP A 164 11.64 0.97 2.70
N VAL A 165 12.27 1.24 1.56
CA VAL A 165 11.84 2.31 0.67
C VAL A 165 11.71 1.80 -0.75
N THR A 166 10.60 2.13 -1.41
CA THR A 166 10.43 1.86 -2.82
C THR A 166 9.55 2.93 -3.47
N TRP A 167 9.36 2.83 -4.78
CA TRP A 167 8.57 3.79 -5.53
C TRP A 167 7.81 3.10 -6.66
N PHE A 168 6.76 3.76 -7.14
CA PHE A 168 6.05 3.36 -8.35
C PHE A 168 5.40 4.56 -9.04
N ILE A 169 4.92 4.33 -10.26
CA ILE A 169 4.03 5.23 -10.99
C ILE A 169 2.87 4.35 -11.46
N ALA A 170 1.64 4.77 -11.17
CA ALA A 170 0.43 4.14 -11.71
C ALA A 170 -0.11 5.02 -12.85
N GLU A 171 -0.14 4.49 -14.07
CA GLU A 171 -0.57 5.24 -15.27
C GLU A 171 -2.09 5.16 -15.51
N ASP A 172 -2.73 4.06 -15.09
CA ASP A 172 -4.15 3.85 -15.29
C ASP A 172 -4.94 4.14 -14.00
N GLU A 173 -6.01 4.94 -14.10
CA GLU A 173 -6.96 5.15 -13.00
C GLU A 173 -7.72 3.85 -12.69
N GLY A 174 -8.01 3.62 -11.41
CA GLY A 174 -8.77 2.45 -10.96
C GLY A 174 -8.31 1.90 -9.61
N GLU A 175 -8.86 0.74 -9.25
CA GLU A 175 -8.54 0.05 -7.99
C GLU A 175 -7.57 -1.09 -8.27
N TYR A 176 -6.53 -1.19 -7.44
CA TYR A 176 -5.52 -2.23 -7.46
C TYR A 176 -5.49 -2.96 -6.12
N LEU A 177 -5.24 -4.27 -6.15
CA LEU A 177 -5.16 -5.07 -4.94
C LEU A 177 -3.80 -4.90 -4.25
N ILE A 178 -3.83 -4.51 -2.98
CA ILE A 178 -2.69 -4.57 -2.07
C ILE A 178 -2.72 -5.92 -1.36
N GLU A 179 -1.60 -6.63 -1.32
CA GLU A 179 -1.46 -7.95 -0.72
C GLU A 179 -0.24 -8.00 0.21
N CYS A 180 -0.32 -8.83 1.26
CA CYS A 180 0.86 -9.19 2.04
C CYS A 180 1.62 -10.36 1.39
N PHE A 181 2.90 -10.17 1.07
CA PHE A 181 3.77 -11.18 0.44
C PHE A 181 4.68 -11.95 1.40
N GLU A 182 4.59 -11.71 2.70
CA GLU A 182 5.36 -12.42 3.73
C GLU A 182 4.42 -13.07 4.75
N LEU A 183 4.67 -14.33 5.12
CA LEU A 183 3.76 -15.09 5.99
C LEU A 183 3.72 -14.48 7.40
N CYS A 184 2.73 -13.62 7.64
CA CYS A 184 2.63 -12.82 8.87
C CYS A 184 1.71 -13.43 9.95
N GLY A 185 1.00 -14.53 9.67
CA GLY A 185 0.18 -15.21 10.68
C GLY A 185 -1.06 -15.93 10.12
N PRO A 186 -2.01 -16.31 11.00
CA PRO A 186 -3.22 -17.04 10.60
C PRO A 186 -4.14 -16.31 9.62
N GLY A 187 -4.16 -14.98 9.63
CA GLY A 187 -4.96 -14.14 8.73
C GLY A 187 -4.22 -13.69 7.48
N HIS A 188 -2.99 -14.17 7.25
CA HIS A 188 -2.11 -13.71 6.16
C HIS A 188 -2.78 -13.70 4.78
N SER A 189 -3.55 -14.74 4.43
CA SER A 189 -4.19 -14.83 3.11
C SER A 189 -5.37 -13.88 2.91
N GLY A 190 -5.83 -13.19 3.95
CA GLY A 190 -6.86 -12.16 3.88
C GLY A 190 -6.34 -10.79 4.31
N MET A 191 -5.02 -10.64 4.41
CA MET A 191 -4.38 -9.36 4.65
C MET A 191 -4.28 -8.61 3.32
N GLU A 192 -5.41 -8.01 2.93
CA GLU A 192 -5.62 -7.30 1.69
C GLU A 192 -5.89 -5.82 1.99
N GLY A 193 -5.57 -4.95 1.03
CA GLY A 193 -5.98 -3.55 1.00
C GLY A 193 -6.29 -3.13 -0.43
N THR A 194 -6.72 -1.89 -0.61
CA THR A 194 -7.02 -1.32 -1.93
C THR A 194 -6.10 -0.14 -2.20
N LEU A 195 -5.47 -0.12 -3.38
CA LEU A 195 -4.83 1.07 -3.92
C LEU A 195 -5.77 1.71 -4.94
N THR A 196 -6.33 2.87 -4.62
CA THR A 196 -7.25 3.63 -5.47
C THR A 196 -6.48 4.73 -6.18
N VAL A 197 -6.30 4.56 -7.48
CA VAL A 197 -5.62 5.54 -8.35
C VAL A 197 -6.66 6.46 -8.98
N LYS A 198 -6.56 7.75 -8.67
CA LYS A 198 -7.49 8.80 -9.11
C LYS A 198 -6.83 9.73 -10.12
N SER A 199 -7.64 10.52 -10.84
CA SER A 199 -7.08 11.69 -11.52
C SER A 199 -6.53 12.70 -10.49
N GLU A 200 -5.57 13.54 -10.89
CA GLU A 200 -4.96 14.55 -10.01
C GLU A 200 -6.01 15.42 -9.30
N ALA A 201 -7.02 15.89 -10.04
CA ALA A 201 -8.10 16.72 -9.47
C ALA A 201 -9.00 15.94 -8.49
N GLU A 202 -9.27 14.66 -8.73
CA GLU A 202 -10.05 13.84 -7.80
C GLU A 202 -9.24 13.43 -6.57
N TYR A 203 -7.91 13.34 -6.68
CA TYR A 203 -7.02 13.12 -5.55
C TYR A 203 -6.94 14.36 -4.65
N GLU A 204 -6.78 15.55 -5.24
CA GLU A 204 -6.83 16.82 -4.50
C GLU A 204 -8.15 16.98 -3.76
N GLN A 205 -9.28 16.70 -4.43
CA GLN A 205 -10.59 16.73 -3.80
C GLN A 205 -10.71 15.69 -2.68
N TRP A 206 -10.19 14.47 -2.87
CA TRP A 206 -10.19 13.45 -1.84
C TRP A 206 -9.41 13.89 -0.59
N LEU A 207 -8.24 14.52 -0.76
CA LEU A 207 -7.47 15.08 0.35
C LEU A 207 -8.24 16.18 1.09
N GLU A 208 -8.86 17.11 0.36
CA GLU A 208 -9.70 18.17 0.93
C GLU A 208 -10.87 17.59 1.74
N ASP A 209 -11.51 16.54 1.22
CA ASP A 209 -12.58 15.82 1.91
C ASP A 209 -12.06 15.14 3.19
N GLN A 210 -10.83 14.60 3.20
CA GLN A 210 -10.23 14.01 4.42
C GLN A 210 -9.88 15.05 5.48
N LEU A 211 -9.65 16.30 5.07
CA LEU A 211 -9.33 17.42 5.95
C LEU A 211 -10.54 18.31 6.25
N THR A 212 -11.73 17.87 5.86
CA THR A 212 -12.97 18.56 6.18
C THR A 212 -13.67 17.83 7.31
N VAL A 213 -13.87 18.52 8.44
CA VAL A 213 -14.74 18.04 9.51
C VAL A 213 -16.15 18.59 9.28
N THR A 214 -17.13 17.71 9.40
CA THR A 214 -18.54 18.12 9.48
C THR A 214 -18.97 18.01 10.94
N ILE A 215 -19.48 19.10 11.48
CA ILE A 215 -19.94 19.21 12.86
C ILE A 215 -21.45 19.35 12.84
N ASP A 216 -22.15 18.31 13.31
CA ASP A 216 -23.59 18.34 13.55
C ASP A 216 -23.88 18.86 14.96
N LEU A 217 -24.77 19.84 15.09
CA LEU A 217 -25.23 20.32 16.40
C LEU A 217 -26.60 19.74 16.76
N GLU A 218 -26.66 19.05 17.88
CA GLU A 218 -27.89 18.49 18.45
C GLU A 218 -28.14 19.07 19.85
N ASP A 219 -29.40 19.20 20.26
CA ASP A 219 -29.75 19.50 21.65
C ASP A 219 -29.66 18.25 22.54
N ALA A 220 -29.84 18.41 23.86
CA ALA A 220 -29.84 17.30 24.82
C ALA A 220 -30.89 16.20 24.53
N GLU A 221 -31.87 16.46 23.67
CA GLU A 221 -32.91 15.52 23.25
C GLU A 221 -32.58 14.83 21.91
N GLY A 222 -31.44 15.19 21.29
CA GLY A 222 -30.95 14.65 20.02
C GLY A 222 -31.65 15.26 18.80
N GLU A 223 -32.28 16.43 18.94
CA GLU A 223 -32.89 17.14 17.82
C GLU A 223 -31.90 18.17 17.24
N PRO A 224 -31.82 18.28 15.89
CA PRO A 224 -30.86 19.16 15.25
C PRO A 224 -31.19 20.63 15.55
N ILE A 225 -30.16 21.38 15.95
CA ILE A 225 -30.29 22.80 16.24
C ILE A 225 -30.23 23.59 14.93
N THR A 226 -31.41 23.89 14.37
CA THR A 226 -31.54 24.56 13.06
C THR A 226 -31.61 26.10 13.11
N ASP A 227 -31.67 26.67 14.31
CA ASP A 227 -31.74 28.12 14.54
C ASP A 227 -30.87 28.46 15.76
N PRO A 228 -29.54 28.33 15.65
CA PRO A 228 -28.62 28.67 16.72
C PRO A 228 -28.56 30.19 16.81
N ASP A 229 -29.55 30.83 17.45
CA ASP A 229 -29.48 32.25 17.80
C ASP A 229 -28.17 32.44 18.61
N ALA A 230 -27.13 32.96 17.94
CA ALA A 230 -25.81 33.33 18.45
C ALA A 230 -24.70 32.27 18.68
N LEU A 231 -24.70 31.02 18.20
CA LEU A 231 -23.49 30.19 18.40
C LEU A 231 -22.27 30.79 17.65
N GLU A 232 -21.17 30.98 18.39
CA GLU A 232 -19.89 31.40 17.85
C GLU A 232 -18.79 30.50 18.38
N GLY A 233 -17.72 30.34 17.62
CA GLY A 233 -16.65 29.46 18.06
C GLY A 233 -15.40 29.59 17.25
N SER A 234 -14.43 28.75 17.60
CA SER A 234 -13.14 28.73 16.95
C SER A 234 -12.55 27.34 16.93
N LEU A 235 -11.88 27.03 15.83
CA LEU A 235 -10.98 25.89 15.73
C LEU A 235 -9.57 26.38 16.07
N VAL A 236 -8.94 25.74 17.05
CA VAL A 236 -7.61 26.10 17.55
C VAL A 236 -6.66 24.95 17.30
N HIS A 237 -5.46 25.25 16.79
CA HIS A 237 -4.36 24.31 16.70
C HIS A 237 -3.20 24.81 17.59
N GLY A 238 -2.95 24.11 18.69
CA GLY A 238 -1.94 24.51 19.67
C GLY A 238 -2.27 25.83 20.35
N GLU A 239 -1.55 26.91 19.99
CA GLU A 239 -1.79 28.27 20.51
C GLU A 239 -2.44 29.21 19.48
N ASP A 240 -2.63 28.74 18.24
CA ASP A 240 -3.08 29.55 17.10
C ASP A 240 -4.54 29.24 16.74
N THR A 241 -5.35 30.29 16.59
CA THR A 241 -6.70 30.17 16.04
C THR A 241 -6.61 29.97 14.52
N VAL A 242 -7.09 28.83 14.05
CA VAL A 242 -7.08 28.41 12.65
C VAL A 242 -8.26 29.06 11.94
N GLU A 243 -9.45 28.87 12.51
CA GLU A 243 -10.70 29.36 11.94
C GLU A 243 -11.65 29.83 13.05
N THR A 244 -12.50 30.80 12.73
CA THR A 244 -13.57 31.27 13.61
C THR A 244 -14.87 31.21 12.82
N PHE A 245 -15.91 30.70 13.44
CA PHE A 245 -17.23 30.57 12.83
C PHE A 245 -18.28 31.26 13.68
N THR A 246 -19.38 31.60 13.02
CA THR A 246 -20.53 32.30 13.58
C THR A 246 -21.82 31.63 13.09
N GLU A 247 -22.97 32.09 13.58
CA GLU A 247 -24.29 31.61 13.15
C GLU A 247 -24.48 31.57 11.62
N ASP A 248 -23.84 32.48 10.87
CA ASP A 248 -23.95 32.58 9.41
C ASP A 248 -23.22 31.44 8.67
N ASP A 249 -22.34 30.70 9.35
CA ASP A 249 -21.52 29.63 8.77
C ASP A 249 -22.20 28.24 8.89
N PHE A 250 -23.30 28.15 9.63
CA PHE A 250 -24.11 26.93 9.75
C PHE A 250 -25.11 26.83 8.59
N GLU A 251 -25.10 25.70 7.88
CA GLU A 251 -26.08 25.36 6.85
C GLU A 251 -26.91 24.16 7.30
N ASP A 252 -28.22 24.34 7.51
CA ASP A 252 -29.16 23.27 7.94
C ASP A 252 -28.78 22.56 9.27
N GLY A 253 -27.97 23.20 10.13
CA GLY A 253 -27.50 22.65 11.42
C GLY A 253 -26.11 22.00 11.35
N GLU A 254 -25.51 21.97 10.16
CA GLU A 254 -24.15 21.45 9.92
C GLU A 254 -23.16 22.61 9.77
N LEU A 255 -22.01 22.51 10.42
CA LEU A 255 -20.84 23.36 10.19
C LEU A 255 -19.75 22.53 9.52
N ARG A 256 -19.24 23.01 8.39
CA ARG A 256 -18.13 22.35 7.68
C ARG A 256 -16.89 23.20 7.80
N ILE A 257 -15.83 22.65 8.37
CA ILE A 257 -14.54 23.32 8.52
C ILE A 257 -13.49 22.50 7.78
N THR A 258 -12.73 23.15 6.89
CA THR A 258 -11.66 22.50 6.13
C THR A 258 -10.32 23.06 6.57
N VAL A 259 -9.40 22.17 6.97
CA VAL A 259 -8.04 22.55 7.39
C VAL A 259 -7.00 22.20 6.31
N ASP A 260 -5.83 22.83 6.38
CA ASP A 260 -4.74 22.61 5.43
C ASP A 260 -3.87 21.38 5.80
N GLU A 261 -3.82 21.01 7.08
CA GLU A 261 -2.98 19.93 7.62
C GLU A 261 -3.79 19.08 8.60
N GLY A 262 -3.63 17.75 8.55
CA GLY A 262 -4.26 16.83 9.47
C GLY A 262 -3.50 16.77 10.79
N ASP A 263 -4.21 17.03 11.88
CA ASP A 263 -3.69 17.00 13.24
C ASP A 263 -4.88 16.94 14.23
N THR A 264 -4.57 16.94 15.52
CA THR A 264 -5.55 17.17 16.59
C THR A 264 -5.80 18.66 16.76
N TYR A 265 -7.07 19.07 16.63
CA TYR A 265 -7.54 20.44 16.81
C TYR A 265 -8.44 20.53 18.03
N THR A 266 -8.43 21.66 18.73
CA THR A 266 -9.40 21.93 19.80
C THR A 266 -10.52 22.79 19.24
N LEU A 267 -11.73 22.24 19.21
CA LEU A 267 -12.95 22.93 18.84
C LEU A 267 -13.58 23.58 20.08
N ILE A 268 -13.80 24.89 20.00
CA ILE A 268 -14.45 25.67 21.05
C ILE A 268 -15.75 26.23 20.51
N VAL A 269 -16.88 25.87 21.13
CA VAL A 269 -18.22 26.38 20.80
C VAL A 269 -18.75 27.15 21.99
N GLU A 270 -19.14 28.40 21.77
CA GLU A 270 -19.65 29.33 22.77
C GLU A 270 -21.06 29.82 22.42
N SER A 271 -21.88 30.03 23.45
CA SER A 271 -23.19 30.68 23.38
C SER A 271 -23.08 32.07 24.03
N PRO A 272 -22.99 33.17 23.26
CA PRO A 272 -22.84 34.55 23.72
C PRO A 272 -24.02 35.06 24.53
N ASP A 273 -25.21 34.51 24.30
CA ASP A 273 -26.42 34.79 25.05
C ASP A 273 -26.54 33.91 26.32
N GLY A 274 -25.67 32.91 26.46
CA GLY A 274 -25.59 31.99 27.60
C GLY A 274 -26.74 30.99 27.64
N ALA A 275 -27.31 30.67 26.47
CA ALA A 275 -28.33 29.64 26.31
C ALA A 275 -27.76 28.23 26.48
N PHE A 276 -26.49 28.01 26.14
CA PHE A 276 -25.79 26.73 26.24
C PHE A 276 -24.47 26.85 26.99
N GLU A 277 -23.97 25.75 27.55
CA GLU A 277 -22.62 25.68 28.11
C GLU A 277 -21.54 25.72 27.01
N THR A 278 -20.38 26.30 27.33
CA THR A 278 -19.23 26.29 26.42
C THR A 278 -18.70 24.87 26.29
N ILE A 279 -18.59 24.39 25.05
CA ILE A 279 -18.00 23.09 24.75
C ILE A 279 -16.57 23.31 24.25
N GLU A 280 -15.65 22.55 24.83
CA GLU A 280 -14.26 22.45 24.40
C GLU A 280 -13.96 20.97 24.21
N MET A 281 -13.66 20.55 22.98
CA MET A 281 -13.32 19.16 22.66
C MET A 281 -12.13 19.10 21.70
N ASP A 282 -11.35 18.03 21.83
CA ASP A 282 -10.31 17.71 20.85
C ASP A 282 -10.93 16.88 19.72
N VAL A 283 -10.61 17.25 18.47
CA VAL A 283 -11.08 16.65 17.23
C VAL A 283 -9.87 16.27 16.38
N ASP A 284 -9.75 14.99 16.03
CA ASP A 284 -8.67 14.49 15.19
C ASP A 284 -9.06 14.58 13.70
N ILE A 285 -8.59 15.61 13.00
CA ILE A 285 -8.91 15.84 11.58
C ILE A 285 -7.87 15.15 10.70
N VAL A 286 -7.85 13.82 10.73
CA VAL A 286 -6.89 13.02 9.95
C VAL A 286 -7.55 12.11 8.92
N SER A 287 -8.86 11.84 9.03
CA SER A 287 -9.57 10.92 8.13
C SER A 287 -11.05 11.30 7.97
N GLY A 288 -11.30 12.47 7.36
CA GLY A 288 -12.64 13.01 7.06
C GLY A 288 -13.68 12.76 8.15
N PRO A 289 -13.38 13.13 9.42
CA PRO A 289 -14.24 12.75 10.53
C PRO A 289 -15.59 13.49 10.42
N ASP A 290 -16.68 12.72 10.48
CA ASP A 290 -17.98 13.27 10.87
C ASP A 290 -18.02 13.28 12.41
N GLU A 291 -18.18 14.45 13.02
CA GLU A 291 -18.30 14.62 14.47
C GLU A 291 -19.69 15.16 14.81
N THR A 292 -20.35 14.55 15.80
CA THR A 292 -21.66 15.00 16.28
C THR A 292 -21.50 15.58 17.68
N LEU A 293 -21.95 16.82 17.85
CA LEU A 293 -21.89 17.59 19.09
C LEU A 293 -23.28 17.74 19.71
N THR A 294 -23.41 17.33 20.96
CA THR A 294 -24.62 17.55 21.76
C THR A 294 -24.43 18.76 22.68
N LEU A 295 -25.30 19.77 22.55
CA LEU A 295 -25.33 20.97 23.39
C LEU A 295 -26.29 20.79 24.58
N GLU A 296 -25.80 21.05 25.79
CA GLU A 296 -26.58 20.98 27.03
C GLU A 296 -26.96 22.38 27.55
N GLU A 297 -28.17 22.53 28.08
CA GLU A 297 -28.61 23.76 28.74
C GLU A 297 -27.93 23.93 30.11
N PRO A 298 -27.54 25.14 30.52
CA PRO A 298 -26.84 25.37 31.77
C PRO A 298 -27.70 24.96 32.99
N GLY A 299 -27.28 23.90 33.67
CA GLY A 299 -27.92 23.37 34.87
C GLY A 299 -28.66 22.02 34.71
N ASP A 300 -28.61 21.39 33.54
CA ASP A 300 -28.89 19.96 33.39
C ASP A 300 -27.66 19.14 33.84
N ASP A 301 -27.20 19.37 35.08
CA ASP A 301 -26.37 18.40 35.78
C ASP A 301 -27.27 17.18 36.02
N ASP A 302 -27.14 16.16 35.17
CA ASP A 302 -27.78 14.87 35.39
C ASP A 302 -27.28 14.36 36.76
N GLU A 303 -28.17 14.40 37.76
CA GLU A 303 -28.09 13.62 39.00
C GLU A 303 -28.13 12.13 38.64
N ASN A 304 -27.07 11.60 38.01
CA ASN A 304 -26.73 10.19 38.11
C ASN A 304 -25.75 10.04 39.28
N ASP A 305 -26.33 10.27 40.46
CA ASP A 305 -25.81 9.79 41.74
C ASP A 305 -25.43 8.31 41.62
N ASP A 306 -24.26 8.01 42.17
CA ASP A 306 -23.75 6.69 42.55
C ASP A 306 -24.88 5.69 42.93
N GLU A 307 -25.29 4.80 42.02
CA GLU A 307 -25.83 3.50 42.42
C GLU A 307 -24.70 2.47 42.41
N ASP A 308 -24.02 2.43 43.56
CA ASP A 308 -23.30 1.29 44.09
C ASP A 308 -24.03 -0.03 43.75
N ASN A 309 -23.55 -0.76 42.75
CA ASN A 309 -23.91 -2.17 42.60
C ASN A 309 -23.00 -3.02 43.50
N GLU A 310 -23.20 -2.88 44.82
CA GLU A 310 -22.88 -3.93 45.78
C GLU A 310 -23.80 -5.13 45.48
N ASN A 311 -23.31 -6.11 44.73
CA ASN A 311 -23.89 -7.45 44.74
C ASN A 311 -23.01 -8.40 45.56
N ASP A 312 -23.28 -8.42 46.87
CA ASP A 312 -22.85 -9.48 47.79
C ASP A 312 -23.91 -10.60 47.82
N GLY A 313 -23.47 -11.84 47.55
CA GLY A 313 -24.04 -13.03 48.19
C GLY A 313 -24.80 -14.05 47.34
N GLY A 314 -24.14 -15.20 47.06
CA GLY A 314 -24.57 -16.48 47.66
C GLY A 314 -25.23 -17.55 46.77
N ASP A 315 -24.52 -18.69 46.68
CA ASP A 315 -24.97 -20.10 46.69
C ASP A 315 -26.07 -20.62 45.73
N ASP A 316 -25.66 -21.44 44.74
CA ASP A 316 -25.85 -22.91 44.72
C ASP A 316 -25.02 -23.59 43.61
#